data_AF-A0A6L8VEV7-F1
#
_entry.id   AF-A0A6L8VEV7-F1
#
_cell.length_a   1.000
_cell.length_b   1.000
_cell.length_c   1.000
_cell.angle_alpha   90.00
_cell.angle_beta   90.00
_cell.angle_gamma   90.00
#
_symmetry.space_group_name_H-M   'P 1'
#
loop_
_entity.id
_entity.type
_entity.pdbx_description
1 polymer ?
#
loop_
_entity_poly.entity_id
_entity_poly.type
_entity_poly.pdbx_seq_one_letter_code
_entity_poly.pdbx_strand_id
1 'polypeptide(L)'
;MRVLRLALLGLLALVLLTVALANRAPVTLRLLPEDAGTFLGLDWAIQLPLFLVIFAGVLAGLLIGFVWEWAREAKHRSAASQHRREAAQLKSEVNRLQGSNGQPKDEVLALLEGGARSR
;
A
#
# COMPACT_ATOMS: atom_id res chain seq x y z
N MET A 1 9.07 -23.59 -12.77
CA MET A 1 8.50 -22.75 -11.67
C MET A 1 7.02 -22.40 -11.82
N ARG A 2 6.55 -21.93 -12.99
CA ARG A 2 5.14 -21.54 -13.17
C ARG A 2 4.15 -22.72 -13.09
N VAL A 3 4.52 -23.86 -13.68
CA VAL A 3 3.69 -25.09 -13.66
C VAL A 3 3.50 -25.63 -12.25
N LEU A 4 4.56 -25.68 -11.43
CA LEU A 4 4.45 -26.14 -10.05
C LEU A 4 3.54 -25.23 -9.21
N ARG A 5 3.67 -23.90 -9.38
CA ARG A 5 2.79 -22.92 -8.73
C ARG A 5 1.33 -23.09 -9.17
N LEU A 6 1.09 -23.27 -10.47
CA LEU A 6 -0.25 -23.52 -11.02
C LEU A 6 -0.83 -24.86 -10.56
N ALA A 7 -0.02 -25.91 -10.47
CA ALA A 7 -0.45 -27.21 -9.95
C ALA A 7 -0.81 -27.11 -8.46
N LEU A 8 -0.03 -26.39 -7.66
CA LEU A 8 -0.34 -26.11 -6.25
C LEU A 8 -1.65 -25.31 -6.11
N LEU A 9 -1.81 -24.25 -6.90
CA LEU A 9 -3.04 -23.45 -6.93
C LEU A 9 -4.25 -24.28 -7.39
N GLY A 10 -4.06 -25.14 -8.40
CA GLY A 10 -5.11 -26.03 -8.90
C GLY A 10 -5.52 -27.09 -7.87
N LEU A 11 -4.55 -27.69 -7.17
CA LEU A 11 -4.81 -28.62 -6.07
C LEU A 11 -5.55 -27.92 -4.92
N LEU A 12 -5.09 -26.73 -4.53
CA LEU A 12 -5.74 -25.91 -3.51
C LEU A 12 -7.18 -25.57 -3.93
N ALA A 13 -7.38 -25.15 -5.18
CA ALA A 13 -8.70 -24.85 -5.73
C ALA A 13 -9.61 -26.08 -5.70
N LEU A 14 -9.09 -27.26 -6.06
CA LEU A 14 -9.84 -28.52 -6.01
C LEU A 14 -10.29 -28.82 -4.58
N VAL A 15 -9.38 -28.73 -3.60
CA VAL A 15 -9.71 -28.94 -2.17
C VAL A 15 -10.79 -27.95 -1.73
N LEU A 16 -10.61 -26.66 -2.02
CA LEU A 16 -11.59 -25.64 -1.67
C LEU A 16 -12.96 -25.89 -2.31
N LEU A 17 -12.98 -26.32 -3.57
CA LEU A 17 -14.21 -26.66 -4.29
C LEU A 17 -14.91 -27.87 -3.65
N THR A 18 -14.15 -28.91 -3.29
CA THR A 18 -14.71 -30.10 -2.62
C THR A 18 -15.33 -29.75 -1.27
N VAL A 19 -14.64 -28.93 -0.47
CA VAL A 19 -15.17 -28.44 0.81
C VAL A 19 -16.43 -27.60 0.59
N ALA A 20 -16.45 -26.73 -0.42
CA ALA A 20 -17.61 -25.91 -0.75
C ALA A 20 -18.82 -26.76 -1.17
N LEU A 21 -18.61 -27.76 -2.03
CA LEU A 21 -19.66 -28.67 -2.49
C LEU A 21 -20.17 -29.57 -1.36
N ALA A 22 -19.27 -30.05 -0.48
CA ALA A 22 -19.64 -30.83 0.70
C ALA A 22 -20.45 -29.99 1.70
N ASN A 23 -20.13 -28.71 1.85
CA ASN A 23 -20.79 -27.76 2.76
C ASN A 23 -21.77 -26.82 2.03
N ARG A 24 -22.50 -27.37 1.03
CA ARG A 24 -23.53 -26.62 0.27
C ARG A 24 -24.86 -26.48 1.01
N ALA A 25 -25.00 -27.12 2.17
CA ALA A 25 -26.21 -27.07 2.96
C ALA A 25 -26.55 -25.61 3.31
N PRO A 26 -27.80 -25.16 3.11
CA PRO A 26 -28.21 -23.82 3.47
C PRO A 26 -28.19 -23.67 4.99
N VAL A 27 -27.60 -22.56 5.45
CA VAL A 27 -27.59 -22.15 6.86
C VAL A 27 -28.34 -20.83 6.96
N THR A 28 -29.17 -20.69 7.99
CA THR A 28 -29.85 -19.43 8.28
C THR A 28 -28.88 -18.47 8.96
N LEU A 29 -28.50 -17.41 8.27
CA LEU A 29 -27.85 -16.26 8.90
C LEU A 29 -28.93 -15.31 9.43
N ARG A 30 -28.96 -15.13 10.75
CA ARG A 30 -29.72 -14.07 11.40
C ARG A 30 -28.79 -12.89 11.69
N LEU A 31 -29.23 -11.68 11.37
CA LEU A 31 -28.45 -10.47 11.68
C LEU A 31 -28.45 -10.17 13.19
N LEU A 32 -29.58 -10.44 13.86
CA LEU A 32 -29.75 -10.23 15.28
C LEU A 32 -30.09 -11.55 16.00
N PRO A 33 -29.70 -11.68 17.29
CA PRO A 33 -30.24 -12.72 18.18
C PRO A 33 -31.77 -12.63 18.24
N GLU A 34 -32.46 -13.76 18.40
CA GLU A 34 -33.93 -13.81 18.37
C GLU A 34 -34.57 -12.88 19.40
N ASP A 35 -34.02 -12.82 20.62
CA ASP A 35 -34.52 -11.96 21.70
C ASP A 35 -34.39 -10.46 21.35
N ALA A 36 -33.29 -10.07 20.69
CA ALA A 36 -33.04 -8.69 20.30
C ALA A 36 -33.84 -8.29 19.05
N GLY A 37 -33.99 -9.21 18.08
CA GLY A 37 -34.78 -8.99 16.88
C GLY A 37 -36.26 -8.79 17.20
N THR A 38 -36.80 -9.58 18.14
CA THR A 38 -38.18 -9.43 18.61
C THR A 38 -38.40 -8.09 19.32
N PHE A 39 -37.44 -7.66 20.14
CA PHE A 39 -37.51 -6.36 20.84
C PHE A 39 -37.44 -5.16 19.88
N LEU A 40 -36.63 -5.25 18.83
CA LEU A 40 -36.42 -4.16 17.86
C LEU A 40 -37.38 -4.23 16.66
N GLY A 41 -38.22 -5.27 16.57
CA GLY A 41 -39.08 -5.54 15.41
C GLY A 41 -38.29 -5.85 14.12
N LEU A 42 -37.02 -6.23 14.24
CA LEU A 42 -36.09 -6.48 13.14
C LEU A 42 -35.73 -7.96 13.11
N ASP A 43 -36.45 -8.75 12.30
CA ASP A 43 -36.18 -10.17 12.09
C ASP A 43 -35.60 -10.44 10.69
N TRP A 44 -34.41 -9.90 10.42
CA TRP A 44 -33.74 -10.14 9.15
C TRP A 44 -32.93 -11.44 9.20
N ALA A 45 -33.42 -12.43 8.46
CA ALA A 45 -32.75 -13.70 8.25
C ALA A 45 -32.60 -14.00 6.75
N ILE A 46 -31.48 -14.60 6.35
CA ILE A 46 -31.23 -15.07 4.99
C ILE A 46 -30.65 -16.48 5.01
N GLN A 47 -31.14 -17.33 4.12
CA GLN A 47 -30.64 -18.70 3.97
C GLN A 47 -29.64 -18.76 2.83
N LEU A 48 -28.39 -19.10 3.16
CA LEU A 48 -27.28 -19.17 2.21
C LEU A 48 -26.42 -20.39 2.53
N PRO A 49 -25.81 -21.05 1.54
CA PRO A 49 -24.78 -22.05 1.77
C PRO A 49 -23.63 -21.51 2.62
N LEU A 50 -23.16 -22.29 3.59
CA LEU A 50 -22.10 -21.87 4.53
C LEU A 50 -20.80 -21.45 3.82
N PHE A 51 -20.44 -22.12 2.72
CA PHE A 51 -19.24 -21.77 1.98
C PHE A 51 -19.28 -20.33 1.45
N LEU A 52 -20.43 -19.81 1.03
CA LEU A 52 -20.54 -18.42 0.55
C LEU A 52 -20.25 -17.43 1.69
N VAL A 53 -20.73 -17.73 2.89
CA VAL A 53 -20.53 -16.90 4.08
C VAL A 53 -19.04 -16.85 4.44
N ILE A 54 -18.39 -18.01 4.47
CA ILE A 54 -16.95 -18.11 4.78
C ILE A 54 -16.12 -17.34 3.75
N PHE A 55 -16.37 -17.58 2.45
CA PHE A 55 -15.62 -16.91 1.38
C PHE A 55 -15.85 -15.39 1.37
N ALA A 56 -17.10 -14.94 1.52
CA ALA A 56 -17.42 -13.52 1.61
C ALA A 56 -16.77 -12.89 2.84
N GLY A 57 -16.76 -13.57 3.99
CA GLY A 57 -16.09 -13.11 5.21
C GLY A 57 -14.58 -12.97 5.04
N VAL A 58 -13.92 -13.96 4.43
CA VAL A 58 -12.48 -13.91 4.12
C VAL A 58 -12.18 -12.77 3.15
N LEU A 59 -12.98 -12.63 2.09
CA LEU A 59 -12.79 -11.57 1.10
C LEU A 59 -12.99 -10.18 1.72
N ALA A 60 -14.05 -9.99 2.51
CA ALA A 60 -14.30 -8.76 3.23
C ALA A 60 -13.16 -8.44 4.22
N GLY A 61 -12.71 -9.44 4.99
CA GLY A 61 -11.57 -9.30 5.91
C GLY A 61 -10.27 -8.92 5.20
N LEU A 62 -10.00 -9.51 4.03
CA LEU A 62 -8.83 -9.16 3.22
C LEU A 62 -8.93 -7.73 2.67
N LEU A 63 -10.11 -7.33 2.18
CA LEU A 63 -10.33 -5.95 1.71
C LEU A 63 -10.16 -4.93 2.84
N ILE A 64 -10.73 -5.21 4.02
CA ILE A 64 -10.56 -4.36 5.19
C ILE A 64 -9.09 -4.29 5.60
N GLY A 65 -8.41 -5.43 5.66
CA GLY A 65 -6.97 -5.50 5.94
C GLY A 65 -6.13 -4.72 4.92
N PHE A 66 -6.45 -4.83 3.64
CA PHE A 66 -5.79 -4.08 2.57
C PHE A 66 -6.02 -2.57 2.67
N VAL A 67 -7.26 -2.15 2.92
CA VAL A 67 -7.61 -0.73 3.13
C VAL A 67 -6.89 -0.19 4.36
N TRP A 68 -6.82 -0.97 5.44
CA TRP A 68 -6.11 -0.58 6.66
C TRP A 68 -4.61 -0.44 6.44
N GLU A 69 -3.98 -1.42 5.78
CA GLU A 69 -2.56 -1.39 5.45
C GLU A 69 -2.25 -0.22 4.51
N TRP A 70 -3.11 0.03 3.53
CA TRP A 70 -2.96 1.18 2.64
C TRP A 70 -3.12 2.50 3.38
N ALA A 71 -4.12 2.64 4.26
CA ALA A 71 -4.28 3.85 5.08
C ALA A 71 -3.08 4.07 6.01
N ARG A 72 -2.52 2.99 6.57
CA ARG A 72 -1.28 3.02 7.37
C ARG A 72 -0.08 3.50 6.54
N GLU A 73 0.11 2.94 5.36
CA GLU A 73 1.25 3.26 4.48
C GLU A 73 1.11 4.66 3.81
N ALA A 74 -0.12 5.12 3.58
CA ALA A 74 -0.40 6.46 3.07
C ALA A 74 0.15 7.57 3.99
N LYS A 75 0.23 7.32 5.31
CA LYS A 75 0.79 8.26 6.28
C LYS A 75 2.30 8.49 6.10
N HIS A 76 3.04 7.52 5.57
CA HIS A 76 4.49 7.66 5.31
C HIS A 76 4.80 8.24 3.93
N ARG A 77 3.89 8.09 2.95
CA ARG A 77 4.05 8.68 1.62
C ARG A 77 3.98 10.21 1.63
N SER A 78 3.29 10.83 2.58
CA SER A 78 3.27 12.30 2.68
C SER A 78 4.66 12.85 3.07
N ALA A 79 5.34 12.21 4.03
CA ALA A 79 6.67 12.61 4.50
C ALA A 79 7.73 12.45 3.40
N ALA A 80 7.71 11.36 2.63
CA ALA A 80 8.65 11.16 1.52
C ALA A 80 8.50 12.21 0.41
N SER A 81 7.28 12.71 0.17
CA SER A 81 7.03 13.78 -0.80
C SER A 81 7.50 15.16 -0.30
N GLN A 82 7.34 15.44 1.00
CA GLN A 82 7.78 16.68 1.63
C GLN A 82 9.30 16.75 1.69
N HIS A 83 9.96 15.69 2.15
CA HIS A 83 11.43 15.64 2.20
C HIS A 83 12.08 15.69 0.81
N ARG A 84 11.44 15.13 -0.24
CA ARG A 84 11.92 15.30 -1.63
C ARG A 84 11.83 16.75 -2.10
N ARG A 85 10.79 17.49 -1.71
CA ARG A 85 10.62 18.91 -2.07
C ARG A 85 11.62 19.79 -1.31
N GLU A 86 11.79 19.54 -0.01
CA GLU A 86 12.79 20.24 0.81
C GLU A 86 14.22 19.99 0.30
N ALA A 87 14.56 18.74 -0.01
CA ALA A 87 15.87 18.41 -0.57
C ALA A 87 16.10 19.08 -1.94
N ALA A 88 15.08 19.18 -2.79
CA ALA A 88 15.18 19.87 -4.08
C ALA A 88 15.37 21.39 -3.91
N GLN A 89 14.67 22.01 -2.95
CA GLN A 89 14.83 23.43 -2.63
C GLN A 89 16.23 23.72 -2.06
N LEU A 90 16.68 22.96 -1.07
CA LEU A 90 18.03 23.06 -0.51
C LEU A 90 19.12 22.89 -1.58
N LYS A 91 18.96 21.92 -2.49
CA LYS A 91 19.92 21.70 -3.59
C LYS A 91 19.97 22.88 -4.56
N SER A 92 18.82 23.52 -4.82
CA SER A 92 18.74 24.72 -5.65
C SER A 92 19.37 25.94 -4.98
N GLU A 93 19.21 26.08 -3.66
CA GLU A 93 19.82 27.17 -2.89
C GLU A 93 21.34 26.99 -2.79
N VAL A 94 21.82 25.76 -2.55
CA VAL A 94 23.25 25.45 -2.56
C VAL A 94 23.87 25.74 -3.93
N ASN A 95 23.20 25.37 -5.03
CA ASN A 95 23.67 25.70 -6.38
C ASN A 95 23.64 27.20 -6.65
N ARG A 96 22.62 27.93 -6.18
CA ARG A 96 22.53 29.39 -6.32
C ARG A 96 23.64 30.09 -5.54
N LEU A 97 23.92 29.65 -4.32
CA LEU A 97 24.98 30.19 -3.46
C LEU A 97 26.38 29.85 -3.98
N GLN A 98 26.59 28.66 -4.55
CA GLN A 98 27.83 28.30 -5.23
C GLN A 98 28.02 29.10 -6.54
N GLY A 99 26.96 29.31 -7.32
CA GLY A 99 26.99 30.13 -8.53
C GLY A 99 27.22 31.62 -8.25
N SER A 100 26.68 32.15 -7.15
CA SER A 100 26.90 33.55 -6.75
C SER A 100 28.27 33.82 -6.12
N ASN A 101 28.95 32.79 -5.60
CA ASN A 101 30.33 32.89 -5.10
C ASN A 101 31.39 32.51 -6.16
N GLY A 102 31.01 32.42 -7.43
CA GLY A 102 31.86 31.97 -8.54
C GLY A 102 32.90 32.96 -9.08
N GLN A 103 33.15 34.11 -8.44
CA GLN A 103 34.14 35.10 -8.94
C GLN A 103 35.09 35.65 -7.87
N PRO A 104 35.72 34.81 -7.03
CA PRO A 104 37.06 35.17 -6.54
C PRO A 104 38.13 34.13 -6.85
N LYS A 105 37.76 32.87 -7.13
CA LYS A 105 38.76 31.81 -7.37
C LYS A 105 39.39 31.88 -8.76
N ASP A 106 38.59 32.13 -9.79
CA ASP A 106 39.08 32.23 -11.17
C ASP A 106 39.94 33.47 -11.38
N GLU A 107 39.63 34.57 -10.69
CA GLU A 107 40.42 35.81 -10.75
C GLU A 107 41.78 35.63 -10.06
N VAL A 108 41.84 34.92 -8.93
CA VAL A 108 43.10 34.60 -8.24
C VAL A 108 43.93 33.57 -9.01
N LEU A 109 43.32 32.57 -9.67
CA LEU A 109 44.03 31.65 -10.57
C LEU A 109 44.61 32.37 -11.79
N ALA A 110 43.85 33.30 -12.38
CA ALA A 110 44.30 34.10 -13.52
C ALA A 110 45.48 35.02 -13.16
N LEU A 111 45.48 35.59 -11.94
CA LEU A 111 46.60 36.40 -11.44
C LEU A 111 47.87 35.56 -11.17
N LEU A 112 47.73 34.32 -10.70
CA LEU A 112 48.86 33.41 -10.50
C LEU A 112 49.46 32.92 -11.83
N GLU A 113 48.63 32.64 -12.82
CA GLU A 113 49.08 32.17 -14.13
C GLU A 113 49.68 33.29 -15.00
N GLY A 114 49.15 34.52 -14.88
CA GLY A 114 49.72 35.73 -15.49
C GLY A 114 51.07 36.13 -14.90
N GLY A 115 51.27 35.94 -13.58
CA GLY A 115 52.54 36.20 -12.90
C GLY A 115 53.63 35.16 -13.21
N ALA A 116 53.26 33.93 -13.56
CA ALA A 116 54.20 32.86 -13.87
C ALA A 116 54.86 32.97 -15.26
N ARG A 117 54.34 33.83 -16.17
CA ARG A 117 54.88 34.00 -17.54
C ARG A 117 55.85 35.17 -17.72
N SER A 118 56.18 35.94 -16.68
CA SER A 118 57.04 37.12 -16.80
C SER A 118 58.48 36.95 -16.26
N ARG A 119 59.02 35.73 -16.22
CA ARG A 119 60.44 35.49 -15.91
C ARG A 119 61.11 34.65 -16.97
#